data_AF-W7RPK6-F1
#
_entry.id   AF-W7RPK6-F1
#
_cell.length_a   1.000
_cell.length_b   1.000
_cell.length_c   1.000
_cell.angle_alpha   90.00
_cell.angle_beta   90.00
_cell.angle_gamma   90.00
#
_symmetry.space_group_name_H-M   'P 1'
#
loop_
_entity.id
_entity.type
_entity.pdbx_description
1 polymer ?
#
loop_
_entity_poly.entity_id
_entity_poly.type
_entity_poly.pdbx_seq_one_letter_code
_entity_poly.pdbx_strand_id
1 'polypeptide(L)'
;MSFEEFKSTIVNSRPQNWLYDDEFGKYIYLNDISISITADRREESFNEEFYESWVTNYSDKKATKQIFFLNYNGDMIEPFFTASVDGGRSYIPFPDRKDMTITSEQYSIGKIVNILLNEIGFNFDSYLSEAGITVK
;
A
#
# COMPACT_ATOMS: atom_id res chain seq x y z
N MET A 1 -10.48 -20.83 -3.81
CA MET A 1 -9.91 -19.96 -2.76
C MET A 1 -11.06 -19.30 -2.03
N SER A 2 -11.09 -19.41 -0.70
CA SER A 2 -11.98 -18.63 0.18
C SER A 2 -11.41 -17.23 0.44
N PHE A 3 -12.22 -16.34 1.01
CA PHE A 3 -11.77 -15.01 1.41
C PHE A 3 -10.59 -15.06 2.41
N GLU A 4 -10.67 -15.93 3.43
CA GLU A 4 -9.62 -16.10 4.42
C GLU A 4 -8.31 -16.63 3.82
N GLU A 5 -8.41 -17.61 2.90
CA GLU A 5 -7.25 -18.12 2.18
C GLU A 5 -6.60 -17.05 1.29
N PHE A 6 -7.42 -16.24 0.62
CA PHE A 6 -6.96 -15.12 -0.21
C PHE A 6 -6.20 -14.09 0.63
N LYS A 7 -6.81 -13.61 1.71
CA LYS A 7 -6.19 -12.65 2.64
C LYS A 7 -4.90 -13.19 3.23
N SER A 8 -4.94 -14.42 3.75
CA SER A 8 -3.78 -15.10 4.33
C SER A 8 -2.65 -15.25 3.32
N THR A 9 -2.95 -15.54 2.05
CA THR A 9 -1.95 -15.65 0.99
C THR A 9 -1.22 -14.33 0.79
N ILE A 10 -1.94 -13.21 0.70
CA ILE A 10 -1.34 -11.87 0.54
C ILE A 10 -0.52 -11.50 1.79
N VAL A 11 -1.09 -11.65 2.99
CA VAL A 11 -0.45 -11.24 4.25
C VAL A 11 0.83 -12.00 4.54
N ASN A 12 0.88 -13.29 4.19
CA ASN A 12 2.05 -14.14 4.42
C ASN A 12 3.05 -14.13 3.27
N SER A 13 2.74 -13.45 2.15
CA SER A 13 3.65 -13.28 1.03
C SER A 13 4.78 -12.28 1.35
N ARG A 14 5.85 -12.32 0.55
CA ARG A 14 6.95 -11.36 0.61
C ARG A 14 6.99 -10.53 -0.66
N PRO A 15 7.54 -9.30 -0.62
CA PRO A 15 7.77 -8.47 -1.80
C PRO A 15 8.33 -9.22 -3.02
N GLN A 16 9.30 -10.12 -2.81
CA GLN A 16 9.94 -10.89 -3.88
C GLN A 16 9.04 -11.95 -4.52
N ASN A 17 7.86 -12.19 -3.96
CA ASN A 17 6.85 -13.08 -4.53
C ASN A 17 5.89 -12.34 -5.48
N TRP A 18 6.13 -11.06 -5.74
CA TRP A 18 5.28 -10.24 -6.61
C TRP A 18 6.07 -9.71 -7.79
N LEU A 19 5.45 -9.80 -8.97
CA LEU A 19 5.88 -9.08 -10.16
C LEU A 19 5.14 -7.75 -10.21
N TYR A 20 5.88 -6.65 -10.31
CA TYR A 20 5.29 -5.32 -10.51
C TYR A 20 5.35 -4.90 -11.98
N ASP A 21 4.20 -4.48 -12.49
CA ASP A 21 4.02 -3.87 -13.80
C ASP A 21 3.69 -2.39 -13.59
N ASP A 22 4.64 -1.51 -13.91
CA ASP A 22 4.52 -0.07 -13.71
C ASP A 22 3.55 0.59 -14.70
N GLU A 23 3.45 0.05 -15.92
CA GLU A 23 2.57 0.60 -16.96
C GLU A 23 1.10 0.52 -16.50
N PHE A 24 0.73 -0.57 -15.83
CA PHE A 24 -0.63 -0.77 -15.33
C PHE A 24 -0.79 -0.57 -13.82
N GLY A 25 0.30 -0.35 -13.07
CA GLY A 25 0.27 -0.24 -11.60
C GLY A 25 -0.23 -1.52 -10.96
N LYS A 26 0.17 -2.66 -11.53
CA LYS A 26 -0.34 -3.99 -11.20
C LYS A 26 0.74 -4.83 -10.56
N TYR A 27 0.40 -5.48 -9.46
CA TYR A 27 1.23 -6.43 -8.74
C TYR A 27 0.62 -7.82 -8.95
N ILE A 28 1.39 -8.77 -9.47
CA ILE A 28 0.92 -10.13 -9.74
C ILE A 28 1.66 -11.08 -8.80
N TYR A 29 0.92 -11.89 -8.05
CA TYR A 29 1.52 -12.87 -7.15
C TYR A 29 2.06 -14.05 -7.96
N LEU A 30 3.36 -14.32 -7.85
CA LEU A 30 4.07 -15.28 -8.70
C LEU A 30 3.64 -16.74 -8.46
N ASN A 31 3.21 -17.08 -7.25
CA ASN A 31 2.80 -18.45 -6.93
C ASN A 31 1.34 -18.75 -7.28
N ASP A 32 0.53 -17.71 -7.51
CA ASP A 32 -0.85 -17.82 -8.01
C ASP A 32 -1.23 -16.54 -8.76
N ILE A 33 -1.13 -16.58 -10.09
CA ILE A 33 -1.40 -15.44 -10.97
C ILE A 33 -2.86 -14.99 -10.99
N SER A 34 -3.75 -15.74 -10.34
CA SER A 34 -5.14 -15.35 -10.11
C SER A 34 -5.23 -14.22 -9.08
N ILE A 35 -4.22 -14.09 -8.20
CA ILE A 35 -4.12 -13.03 -7.19
C ILE A 35 -3.35 -11.85 -7.78
N SER A 36 -3.94 -10.65 -7.69
CA SER A 36 -3.24 -9.42 -8.05
C SER A 36 -3.63 -8.27 -7.15
N ILE A 37 -2.81 -7.22 -7.13
CA ILE A 37 -3.14 -5.92 -6.54
C ILE A 37 -3.05 -4.89 -7.66
N THR A 38 -4.00 -3.97 -7.74
CA THR A 38 -3.95 -2.88 -8.74
C THR A 38 -4.12 -1.54 -8.06
N ALA A 39 -3.25 -0.58 -8.38
CA ALA A 39 -3.46 0.80 -8.00
C ALA A 39 -4.71 1.35 -8.68
N ASP A 40 -5.56 2.06 -7.94
CA ASP A 40 -6.62 2.85 -8.52
C ASP A 40 -6.01 4.04 -9.26
N ARG A 41 -6.07 3.99 -10.60
CA ARG A 41 -5.48 5.01 -11.47
C ARG A 41 -6.51 6.00 -12.06
N ARG A 42 -7.72 6.05 -11.52
CA ARG A 42 -8.73 7.02 -11.98
C ARG A 42 -8.31 8.44 -11.56
N GLU A 43 -8.50 9.41 -12.45
CA GLU A 43 -8.10 10.82 -12.22
C GLU A 43 -8.72 11.41 -10.94
N GLU A 44 -9.93 10.98 -10.59
CA GLU A 44 -10.64 11.41 -9.37
C GLU A 44 -9.94 10.92 -8.09
N SER A 45 -9.32 9.74 -8.14
CA SER A 45 -8.68 9.13 -6.97
C SER A 45 -7.31 9.74 -6.67
N PHE A 46 -6.54 10.09 -7.71
CA PHE A 46 -5.20 10.68 -7.54
C PHE A 46 -5.20 12.10 -7.00
N ASN A 47 -6.30 12.83 -7.15
CA ASN A 47 -6.40 14.25 -6.78
C ASN A 47 -7.17 14.47 -5.47
N GLU A 48 -7.62 13.40 -4.81
CA GLU A 48 -8.26 13.51 -3.49
C GLU A 48 -7.19 13.85 -2.45
N GLU A 49 -7.09 15.13 -2.09
CA GLU A 49 -6.17 15.61 -1.06
C GLU A 49 -6.43 14.91 0.28
N PHE A 50 -5.35 14.50 0.94
CA PHE A 50 -5.40 13.80 2.22
C PHE A 50 -4.71 14.63 3.30
N TYR A 51 -5.46 14.90 4.37
CA TYR A 51 -5.03 15.78 5.45
C TYR A 51 -5.02 15.04 6.80
N GLU A 52 -3.83 14.80 7.32
CA GLU A 52 -3.59 14.25 8.67
C GLU A 52 -2.35 14.90 9.27
N SER A 53 -2.28 14.97 10.60
CA SER A 53 -1.15 15.61 11.30
C SER A 53 0.18 14.93 10.99
N TRP A 54 0.21 13.60 10.93
CA TRP A 54 1.42 12.81 10.70
C TRP A 54 2.01 12.99 9.28
N VAL A 55 1.21 13.41 8.31
CA VAL A 55 1.69 13.73 6.94
C VAL A 55 2.63 14.94 6.96
N THR A 56 2.44 15.86 7.91
CA THR A 56 3.25 17.09 7.98
C THR A 56 4.69 16.86 8.45
N ASN A 57 5.04 15.63 8.85
CA ASN A 57 6.38 15.24 9.22
C ASN A 57 7.32 15.11 8.01
N TYR A 58 6.77 14.86 6.82
CA TYR A 58 7.54 14.70 5.59
C TYR A 58 8.02 16.03 4.99
N SER A 59 9.02 15.95 4.11
CA SER A 59 9.56 17.11 3.40
C SER A 59 8.51 17.79 2.53
N ASP A 60 7.80 17.02 1.70
CA ASP A 60 6.54 17.49 1.10
C ASP A 60 5.37 17.17 2.04
N LYS A 61 4.70 18.24 2.50
CA LYS A 61 3.60 18.19 3.47
C LYS A 61 2.25 17.87 2.83
N LYS A 62 2.21 17.71 1.51
CA LYS A 62 1.01 17.31 0.79
C LYS A 62 0.94 15.79 0.73
N ALA A 63 -0.27 15.28 0.88
CA ALA A 63 -0.58 13.90 0.57
C ALA A 63 -1.85 13.84 -0.27
N THR A 64 -1.96 12.78 -1.04
CA THR A 64 -3.19 12.39 -1.72
C THR A 64 -3.56 10.98 -1.30
N LYS A 65 -4.83 10.65 -1.39
CA LYS A 65 -5.29 9.29 -1.16
C LYS A 65 -4.88 8.41 -2.34
N GLN A 66 -4.36 7.22 -2.04
CA GLN A 66 -4.15 6.17 -3.03
C GLN A 66 -4.87 4.91 -2.57
N ILE A 67 -5.74 4.39 -3.42
CA ILE A 67 -6.46 3.14 -3.19
C ILE A 67 -5.75 2.04 -3.99
N PHE A 68 -5.60 0.87 -3.39
CA PHE A 68 -5.19 -0.35 -4.06
C PHE A 68 -6.31 -1.37 -3.99
N PHE A 69 -6.58 -2.09 -5.06
CA PHE A 69 -7.61 -3.13 -5.09
C PHE A 69 -6.93 -4.49 -4.98
N LEU A 70 -7.26 -5.24 -3.94
CA LEU A 70 -6.86 -6.63 -3.79
C LEU A 70 -7.84 -7.47 -4.63
N ASN A 71 -7.31 -8.14 -5.65
CA ASN A 71 -8.11 -8.79 -6.68
C ASN A 71 -7.87 -10.30 -6.72
N TYR A 72 -8.94 -11.05 -7.02
CA TYR A 72 -8.88 -12.47 -7.31
C TYR A 72 -9.63 -12.76 -8.62
N ASN A 73 -8.99 -13.46 -9.56
CA ASN A 73 -9.51 -13.67 -10.92
C ASN A 73 -9.92 -12.38 -11.66
N GLY A 74 -9.31 -11.25 -11.32
CA GLY A 74 -9.60 -9.95 -11.90
C GLY A 74 -10.73 -9.17 -11.23
N ASP A 75 -11.51 -9.80 -10.33
CA ASP A 75 -12.53 -9.12 -9.55
C ASP A 75 -11.95 -8.49 -8.29
N MET A 76 -12.41 -7.27 -7.96
CA MET A 76 -12.06 -6.61 -6.70
C MET A 76 -12.71 -7.37 -5.54
N ILE A 77 -11.88 -7.82 -4.61
CA ILE A 77 -12.32 -8.45 -3.36
C ILE A 77 -12.38 -7.41 -2.23
N GLU A 78 -11.35 -6.56 -2.13
CA GLU A 78 -11.25 -5.57 -1.05
C GLU A 78 -10.39 -4.35 -1.47
N PRO A 79 -10.81 -3.13 -1.10
CA PRO A 79 -9.96 -1.95 -1.22
C PRO A 79 -8.99 -1.82 -0.04
N PHE A 80 -7.76 -1.42 -0.34
CA PHE A 80 -6.70 -1.10 0.61
C PHE A 80 -6.35 0.38 0.50
N PHE A 81 -6.59 1.13 1.58
CA PHE A 81 -6.44 2.58 1.61
C PHE A 81 -5.07 3.01 2.13
N THR A 82 -4.44 3.90 1.38
CA THR A 82 -3.15 4.49 1.73
C THR A 82 -3.14 5.99 1.47
N ALA A 83 -2.20 6.70 2.08
CA ALA A 83 -1.81 8.04 1.66
C ALA A 83 -0.55 7.94 0.80
N SER A 84 -0.57 8.53 -0.38
CA SER A 84 0.64 8.83 -1.15
C SER A 84 1.28 10.08 -0.54
N VAL A 85 2.50 9.94 -0.01
CA VAL A 85 3.19 10.99 0.77
C VAL A 85 4.51 11.39 0.13
N ASP A 86 5.05 12.53 0.57
CA ASP A 86 6.36 13.07 0.17
C ASP A 86 6.53 13.16 -1.36
N GLY A 87 5.50 13.65 -2.05
CA GLY A 87 5.50 13.76 -3.52
C GLY A 87 5.40 12.43 -4.26
N GLY A 88 4.79 11.41 -3.64
CA GLY A 88 4.57 10.09 -4.26
C GLY A 88 5.70 9.08 -4.01
N ARG A 89 6.52 9.31 -2.98
CA ARG A 89 7.68 8.46 -2.66
C ARG A 89 7.37 7.32 -1.70
N SER A 90 6.18 7.30 -1.10
CA SER A 90 5.72 6.19 -0.28
C SER A 90 4.20 6.14 -0.22
N TYR A 91 3.65 4.94 -0.08
CA TYR A 91 2.23 4.69 0.17
C TYR A 91 2.05 4.18 1.59
N ILE A 92 1.52 5.02 2.47
CA ILE A 92 1.36 4.73 3.89
C ILE A 92 -0.06 4.25 4.19
N PRO A 93 -0.27 3.02 4.70
CA PRO A 93 -1.59 2.56 5.14
C PRO A 93 -2.14 3.48 6.23
N PHE A 94 -3.45 3.71 6.22
CA PHE A 94 -4.06 4.56 7.24
C PHE A 94 -3.90 3.94 8.64
N PRO A 95 -3.22 4.65 9.58
CA PRO A 95 -3.08 4.16 10.93
C PRO A 95 -4.36 4.38 11.74
N ASP A 96 -4.51 3.64 12.84
CA ASP A 96 -5.45 4.04 13.89
C ASP A 96 -5.01 5.40 14.45
N ARG A 97 -5.95 6.35 14.45
CA ARG A 97 -5.67 7.75 14.81
C ARG A 97 -5.35 7.96 16.29
N LYS A 98 -5.68 7.01 17.17
CA LYS A 98 -5.47 7.14 18.62
C LYS A 98 -4.09 6.68 19.02
N ASP A 99 -3.63 5.56 18.50
CA ASP A 99 -2.36 4.94 18.89
C ASP A 99 -1.28 4.99 17.80
N MET A 100 -1.60 5.53 16.62
CA MET A 100 -0.68 5.62 15.48
C MET A 100 -0.12 4.25 15.11
N THR A 101 -0.98 3.24 15.08
CA THR A 101 -0.59 1.88 14.71
C THR A 101 -1.24 1.41 13.41
N ILE A 102 -0.55 0.54 12.69
CA ILE A 102 -1.11 -0.26 11.60
C ILE A 102 -1.05 -1.74 11.99
N THR A 103 -1.98 -2.54 11.47
CA THR A 103 -1.97 -3.98 11.71
C THR A 103 -0.83 -4.65 10.93
N SER A 104 -0.42 -5.82 11.39
CA SER A 104 0.51 -6.70 10.67
C SER A 104 0.06 -6.98 9.22
N GLU A 105 -1.25 -7.08 8.99
CA GLU A 105 -1.82 -7.21 7.65
C GLU A 105 -1.58 -5.95 6.79
N GLN A 106 -1.91 -4.76 7.33
CA GLN A 106 -1.66 -3.50 6.63
C GLN A 106 -0.17 -3.31 6.33
N TYR A 107 0.70 -3.70 7.26
CA TYR A 107 2.14 -3.66 7.09
C TYR A 107 2.62 -4.60 5.97
N SER A 108 2.12 -5.85 5.92
CA SER A 108 2.44 -6.79 4.85
C SER A 108 2.01 -6.29 3.48
N ILE A 109 0.78 -5.78 3.35
CA ILE A 109 0.28 -5.22 2.09
C ILE A 109 1.06 -3.94 1.72
N GLY A 110 1.33 -3.08 2.70
CA GLY A 110 2.15 -1.87 2.55
C GLY A 110 3.52 -2.14 1.95
N LYS A 111 4.20 -3.20 2.38
CA LYS A 111 5.49 -3.62 1.80
C LYS A 111 5.38 -4.03 0.33
N ILE A 112 4.27 -4.63 -0.09
CA ILE A 112 4.04 -5.06 -1.47
C ILE A 112 3.82 -3.83 -2.36
N VAL A 113 2.93 -2.93 -1.97
CA VAL A 113 2.60 -1.74 -2.79
C VAL A 113 3.72 -0.69 -2.83
N ASN A 114 4.77 -0.86 -2.02
CA ASN A 114 5.98 -0.03 -2.04
C ASN A 114 7.21 -0.74 -2.65
N ILE A 115 7.06 -1.88 -3.35
CA ILE A 115 8.19 -2.62 -3.94
C ILE A 115 9.09 -1.71 -4.78
N LEU A 116 8.52 -1.02 -5.78
CA LEU A 116 9.28 -0.17 -6.69
C LEU A 116 10.02 0.94 -5.92
N LEU A 117 9.32 1.59 -4.99
CA LEU A 117 9.82 2.71 -4.22
C LEU A 117 10.99 2.29 -3.31
N ASN A 118 10.88 1.11 -2.70
CA ASN A 118 11.97 0.51 -1.93
C ASN A 118 13.21 0.23 -2.80
N GLU A 119 13.04 -0.29 -4.03
CA GLU A 119 14.15 -0.58 -4.95
C GLU A 119 14.93 0.67 -5.37
N ILE A 120 14.26 1.83 -5.43
CA ILE A 120 14.88 3.13 -5.75
C ILE A 120 15.27 3.95 -4.52
N GLY A 121 15.23 3.36 -3.33
CA GLY A 121 15.79 3.95 -2.09
C GLY A 121 14.78 4.59 -1.14
N PHE A 122 13.48 4.57 -1.44
CA PHE A 122 12.43 5.07 -0.55
C PHE A 122 11.93 3.95 0.35
N ASN A 123 12.64 3.76 1.45
CA ASN A 123 12.38 2.65 2.38
C ASN A 123 11.08 2.83 3.17
N PHE A 124 10.11 1.94 2.97
CA PHE A 124 8.79 1.98 3.60
C PHE A 124 8.85 2.06 5.14
N ASP A 125 9.72 1.30 5.80
CA ASP A 125 9.85 1.32 7.26
C ASP A 125 10.35 2.68 7.77
N SER A 126 11.22 3.35 7.01
CA SER A 126 11.71 4.68 7.33
C SER A 126 10.60 5.71 7.26
N TYR A 127 9.73 5.62 6.25
CA TYR A 127 8.55 6.49 6.15
C TYR A 127 7.56 6.24 7.29
N LEU A 128 7.31 4.98 7.68
CA LEU A 128 6.49 4.69 8.87
C LEU A 128 7.08 5.32 10.13
N SER A 129 8.40 5.22 10.33
CA SER A 129 9.10 5.83 11.46
C SER A 129 9.00 7.35 11.47
N GLU A 130 9.09 8.02 10.32
CA GLU A 130 8.98 9.48 10.19
C GLU A 130 7.56 9.98 10.52
N ALA A 131 6.53 9.22 10.13
CA ALA A 131 5.14 9.47 10.55
C ALA A 131 4.85 9.09 12.02
N GLY A 132 5.79 8.45 12.72
CA GLY A 132 5.58 7.93 14.07
C GLY A 132 4.60 6.76 14.13
N ILE A 133 4.47 6.01 13.03
CA ILE A 133 3.57 4.86 12.92
C ILE A 133 4.31 3.58 13.35
N THR A 134 3.64 2.75 14.15
CA THR A 134 4.16 1.45 14.59
C THR A 134 3.28 0.28 14.13
N VAL A 135 3.81 -0.94 14.12
CA VAL A 135 3.08 -2.14 13.68
C VAL A 135 2.61 -2.94 14.90
N LYS A 136 1.36 -3.44 14.85
CA LYS A 136 0.72 -4.24 15.92
C LYS A 136 0.23 -5.61 15.44
#